data_AF-A0A563EFY8-F1
#
_entry.id   AF-A0A563EFY8-F1
#
_cell.length_a   1.000
_cell.length_b   1.000
_cell.length_c   1.000
_cell.angle_alpha   90.00
_cell.angle_beta   90.00
_cell.angle_gamma   90.00
#
_symmetry.space_group_name_H-M   'P 1'
#
loop_
_entity.id
_entity.type
_entity.pdbx_description
1 polymer ?
#
loop_
_entity_poly.entity_id
_entity_poly.type
_entity_poly.pdbx_seq_one_letter_code
_entity_poly.pdbx_strand_id
1 'polypeptide(L)' 'AREADLGVASGNGKGQIFVKGKVIKTVPEHAIVETLIEEAMRLAEQMEEAGEPVVSVG' A
#
# COMPACT_ATOMS: atom_id res chain seq x y z
N ALA A 1 10.32 -2.69 15.90
CA ALA A 1 9.15 -2.00 15.32
C ALA A 1 8.92 -2.63 13.97
N ARG A 2 7.75 -3.24 13.75
CA ARG A 2 7.46 -4.04 12.55
C ARG A 2 7.68 -3.19 11.31
N GLU A 3 8.52 -3.70 10.43
CA GLU A 3 8.75 -3.22 9.07
C GLU A 3 7.41 -3.22 8.32
N ALA A 4 6.68 -2.11 8.36
CA ALA A 4 5.53 -1.93 7.49
C ALA A 4 6.06 -1.60 6.10
N ASP A 5 5.82 -2.46 5.12
CA ASP A 5 6.19 -2.21 3.73
C ASP A 5 5.50 -0.97 3.16
N LEU A 6 4.31 -0.65 3.66
CA LEU A 6 3.49 0.51 3.29
C LEU A 6 2.92 1.16 4.57
N GLY A 7 2.99 2.48 4.66
CA GLY A 7 2.32 3.24 5.72
C GLY A 7 1.94 4.64 5.31
N VAL A 8 1.09 5.27 6.12
CA VAL A 8 0.55 6.62 5.88
C VAL A 8 0.71 7.49 7.13
N ALA A 9 1.14 8.73 6.94
CA ALA A 9 1.14 9.76 7.97
C ALA A 9 0.21 10.89 7.54
N SER A 10 -0.84 11.13 8.32
CA SER A 10 -1.76 12.25 8.12
C SER A 10 -1.33 13.47 8.95
N GLY A 11 -1.36 14.64 8.33
CA GLY A 11 -1.11 15.93 8.97
C GLY A 11 -1.50 17.10 8.07
N ASN A 12 -2.03 18.19 8.65
CA ASN A 12 -2.43 19.41 7.93
C ASN A 12 -3.38 19.17 6.73
N GLY A 13 -4.32 18.22 6.83
CA GLY A 13 -5.27 17.94 5.74
C GLY A 13 -4.68 17.15 4.56
N LYS A 14 -3.50 16.55 4.74
CA LYS A 14 -2.79 15.76 3.72
C LYS A 14 -2.19 14.50 4.33
N GLY A 15 -2.10 13.44 3.53
CA GLY A 15 -1.42 12.20 3.87
C GLY A 15 -0.14 12.05 3.07
N GLN A 16 0.93 11.63 3.72
CA GLN A 16 2.16 11.20 3.07
C GLN A 16 2.24 9.68 3.11
N ILE A 17 2.32 9.05 1.95
CA ILE A 17 2.48 7.62 1.80
C ILE A 17 3.98 7.31 1.77
N PHE A 18 4.39 6.37 2.61
CA PHE A 18 5.75 5.90 2.68
C PHE A 18 5.83 4.39 2.46
N VAL A 19 6.84 4.00 1.68
CA VAL A 19 7.19 2.61 1.41
C VAL A 19 8.63 2.40 1.86
N LYS A 20 8.87 1.41 2.71
CA LYS A 20 10.21 1.11 3.26
C LYS A 20 10.92 2.34 3.86
N GLY A 21 10.15 3.21 4.53
CA GLY A 21 10.65 4.41 5.19
C GLY A 21 10.97 5.60 4.28
N LYS A 22 10.61 5.56 2.99
CA LYS A 22 10.75 6.70 2.06
C LYS A 22 9.38 7.21 1.63
N VAL A 23 9.21 8.54 1.63
CA VAL A 23 7.99 9.17 1.11
C VAL A 23 7.96 9.02 -0.40
N ILE A 24 6.92 8.37 -0.91
CA ILE A 24 6.74 8.14 -2.35
C ILE A 24 5.68 9.07 -2.95
N LYS A 25 4.69 9.49 -2.15
CA LYS A 25 3.55 10.27 -2.63
C LYS A 25 2.92 11.08 -1.50
N THR A 26 2.48 12.30 -1.82
CA THR A 26 1.68 13.14 -0.93
C THR A 26 0.31 13.32 -1.56
N VAL A 27 -0.74 13.02 -0.81
CA VAL A 27 -2.13 13.09 -1.28
C VAL A 27 -2.97 13.93 -0.31
N PRO A 28 -4.04 14.59 -0.77
CA PRO A 28 -4.98 15.25 0.12
C PRO A 28 -5.75 14.24 0.98
N GLU A 29 -6.27 14.67 2.14
CA GLU A 29 -6.88 13.78 3.13
C GLU A 29 -8.04 12.93 2.59
N HIS A 30 -8.87 13.50 1.71
CA HIS A 30 -9.96 12.76 1.07
C HIS A 30 -9.48 11.63 0.15
N ALA A 31 -8.27 11.75 -0.41
CA ALA A 31 -7.70 10.78 -1.34
C ALA A 31 -6.82 9.74 -0.64
N ILE A 32 -6.54 9.89 0.66
CA ILE A 32 -5.68 8.94 1.41
C ILE A 32 -6.24 7.52 1.34
N VAL A 33 -7.53 7.36 1.62
CA VAL A 33 -8.18 6.05 1.69
C VAL A 33 -8.19 5.39 0.31
N GLU A 34 -8.61 6.13 -0.72
CA GLU A 34 -8.64 5.67 -2.10
C GLU A 34 -7.22 5.26 -2.56
N THR A 35 -6.23 6.12 -2.34
CA THR A 35 -4.84 5.84 -2.75
C THR A 35 -4.28 4.62 -1.99
N LEU A 36 -4.58 4.44 -0.70
CA LEU A 36 -4.14 3.25 0.03
C LEU A 36 -4.73 1.96 -0.52
N ILE A 37 -6.01 1.98 -0.90
CA ILE A 37 -6.68 0.82 -1.51
C ILE A 37 -6.06 0.52 -2.88
N GLU A 38 -5.86 1.53 -3.73
CA GLU A 38 -5.21 1.38 -5.03
C GLU A 38 -3.79 0.80 -4.90
N GLU A 39 -2.96 1.32 -3.99
CA GLU A 39 -1.59 0.83 -3.83
C GLU A 39 -1.56 -0.59 -3.23
N ALA A 40 -2.50 -0.93 -2.34
CA ALA A 40 -2.64 -2.30 -1.84
C ALA A 40 -3.06 -3.27 -2.95
N MET A 41 -4.02 -2.88 -3.80
CA MET A 41 -4.43 -3.68 -4.97
C MET A 41 -3.27 -3.83 -5.95
N ARG A 42 -2.51 -2.77 -6.23
CA ARG A 42 -1.34 -2.82 -7.10
C ARG A 42 -0.25 -3.75 -6.58
N LEU A 43 0.01 -3.70 -5.27
CA LEU A 43 0.94 -4.63 -4.61
C LEU A 43 0.44 -6.08 -4.70
N ALA A 44 -0.87 -6.31 -4.58
CA ALA A 44 -1.47 -7.64 -4.72
C ALA A 44 -1.47 -8.14 -6.18
N GLU A 45 -1.77 -7.30 -7.16
CA GLU A 45 -1.71 -7.63 -8.59
C GLU A 45 -0.27 -7.95 -9.03
N GLN A 46 0.72 -7.21 -8.51
CA GLN A 46 2.13 -7.55 -8.71
C GLN A 46 2.53 -8.90 -8.09
N MET A 47 1.80 -9.38 -7.08
CA MET A 47 1.98 -10.72 -6.53
C MET A 47 1.27 -11.80 -7.37
N GLU A 48 0.15 -11.48 -8.03
CA GLU A 48 -0.56 -12.42 -8.93
C GLU A 48 0.18 -12.64 -10.26
N GLU A 49 0.87 -11.63 -10.82
CA GLU A 49 1.73 -11.83 -11.99
C GLU A 49 2.95 -12.73 -11.71
N ALA A 50 3.26 -13.03 -10.43
CA ALA A 50 4.35 -13.93 -10.03
C ALA A 50 3.93 -15.39 -9.80
N GLY A 51 2.66 -15.75 -10.02
CA GLY A 51 2.19 -17.14 -10.01
C GLY A 51 1.05 -17.39 -9.03
N GLU A 52 -0.01 -18.00 -9.55
CA GLU A 52 -1.18 -18.46 -8.80
C GLU A 52 -0.78 -19.26 -7.55
N PRO A 53 -1.32 -18.97 -6.35
CA PRO A 53 -1.14 -19.85 -5.20
C PRO A 53 -1.94 -21.14 -5.45
N VAL A 54 -1.26 -22.20 -5.86
CA VAL A 54 -1.82 -23.55 -5.91
C VAL A 54 -2.11 -24.04 -4.48
N VAL A 55 -3.32 -23.78 -4.00
CA VAL A 55 -3.80 -24.38 -2.75
C VAL A 55 -4.32 -25.78 -3.07
N SER A 56 -3.42 -26.76 -3.02
CA SER A 56 -3.82 -28.17 -2.99
C SER A 56 -4.38 -28.51 -1.62
N VAL A 57 -5.70 -28.67 -1.55
CA VAL A 57 -6.36 -29.30 -0.40
C VAL A 57 -6.27 -30.81 -0.59
N GLY A 58 -5.50 -31.47 0.27
CA GLY A 58 -5.44 -32.94 0.39
C GLY A 58 -6.48 -33.47 1.36
#